data_AF-A0AAD0W564-F1
#
_entry.id   AF-A0AAD0W564-F1
#
_cell.length_a   1.000
_cell.length_b   1.000
_cell.length_c   1.000
_cell.angle_alpha   90.00
_cell.angle_beta   90.00
_cell.angle_gamma   90.00
#
_symmetry.space_group_name_H-M   'P 1'
#
loop_
_entity.id
_entity.type
_entity.pdbx_description
1 polymer ?
#
loop_
_entity_poly.entity_id
_entity_poly.type
_entity_poly.pdbx_seq_one_letter_code
_entity_poly.pdbx_strand_id
1 'polypeptide(L)'
;MQFEGEVLHLYLDVNANPTIGVGFHMQSVEQFCQLPMRDRRSKRSATLQQKRDEYRNIKGKPSGYKASWYAQYTELTLPPKASKKYLVEQIKEFEQYLIHFLAKQETGSIPYQLLPTPAKIALLDMAYNLGTSKLFLAFPNLIKAISAQDWYRASTECSRLHISPARNEATKMLFLKCCKYKRYQLTWLETLVKKLKRWLDT
;
A
#
# COMPACT_ATOMS: atom_id res chain seq x y z
N MET A 1 -9.03 -0.08 -12.15
CA MET A 1 -8.97 0.04 -10.68
C MET A 1 -10.33 0.49 -10.20
N GLN A 2 -11.08 -0.37 -9.54
CA GLN A 2 -12.34 -0.01 -8.89
C GLN A 2 -12.02 0.18 -7.41
N PHE A 3 -11.33 1.28 -7.09
CA PHE A 3 -11.22 1.74 -5.70
C PHE A 3 -12.62 2.21 -5.26
N GLU A 4 -12.90 2.20 -3.96
CA GLU A 4 -14.15 2.77 -3.38
C GLU A 4 -14.33 4.28 -3.65
N GLY A 5 -13.51 4.88 -4.51
CA GLY A 5 -13.41 6.31 -4.70
C GLY A 5 -12.73 6.98 -3.51
N GLU A 6 -12.82 8.30 -3.48
CA GLU A 6 -12.42 9.09 -2.32
C GLU A 6 -13.68 9.43 -1.52
N VAL A 7 -13.80 8.88 -0.30
CA VAL A 7 -14.91 9.10 0.63
C VAL A 7 -14.46 10.08 1.71
N LEU A 8 -14.94 11.31 1.67
CA LEU A 8 -14.44 12.37 2.54
C LEU A 8 -15.14 12.46 3.91
N HIS A 9 -15.96 11.48 4.26
CA HIS A 9 -16.58 11.33 5.58
C HIS A 9 -16.24 9.96 6.17
N LEU A 10 -16.33 9.83 7.48
CA LEU A 10 -16.01 8.58 8.16
C LEU A 10 -17.10 7.53 7.89
N TYR A 11 -16.70 6.30 7.60
CA TYR A 11 -17.59 5.15 7.39
C TYR A 11 -16.99 3.89 8.03
N LEU A 12 -17.75 2.79 8.07
CA LEU A 12 -17.20 1.48 8.45
C LEU A 12 -16.92 0.67 7.18
N ASP A 13 -15.73 0.08 7.08
CA ASP A 13 -15.40 -0.85 6.01
C ASP A 13 -16.09 -2.21 6.20
N VAL A 14 -15.84 -3.14 5.27
CA VAL A 14 -16.39 -4.52 5.31
C VAL A 14 -15.97 -5.32 6.56
N ASN A 15 -14.89 -4.91 7.23
CA ASN A 15 -14.39 -5.49 8.46
C ASN A 15 -14.83 -4.71 9.70
N ALA A 16 -15.80 -3.80 9.57
CA ALA A 16 -16.31 -2.91 10.62
C ALA A 16 -15.27 -1.91 11.17
N ASN A 17 -14.22 -1.59 10.40
CA ASN A 17 -13.21 -0.63 10.81
C ASN A 17 -13.57 0.80 10.35
N PRO A 18 -13.42 1.82 11.23
CA PRO A 18 -13.55 3.21 10.84
C PRO A 18 -12.57 3.59 9.72
N THR A 19 -13.10 4.09 8.61
CA THR A 19 -12.36 4.33 7.36
C THR A 19 -12.75 5.68 6.75
N ILE A 20 -11.81 6.37 6.10
CA ILE A 20 -12.03 7.65 5.42
C ILE A 20 -11.04 7.85 4.26
N GLY A 21 -11.29 8.83 3.39
CA GLY A 21 -10.44 9.20 2.27
C GLY A 21 -10.45 8.12 1.20
N VAL A 22 -9.27 7.68 0.76
CA VAL A 22 -9.13 6.63 -0.26
C VAL A 22 -9.06 5.22 0.34
N GLY A 23 -9.65 5.02 1.53
CA GLY A 23 -9.61 3.75 2.27
C GLY A 23 -8.67 3.75 3.48
N PHE A 24 -8.39 4.92 4.08
CA PHE A 24 -7.54 5.02 5.27
C PHE A 24 -8.26 4.45 6.48
N HIS A 25 -7.82 3.28 6.94
CA HIS A 25 -8.25 2.70 8.21
C HIS A 25 -7.71 3.55 9.37
N MET A 26 -8.64 4.13 10.14
CA MET A 26 -8.35 4.82 11.40
C MET A 26 -8.32 3.79 12.54
N GLN A 27 -7.11 3.37 12.92
CA GLN A 27 -6.88 2.35 13.96
C GLN A 27 -7.32 2.82 15.35
N SER A 28 -7.33 4.13 15.56
CA SER A 28 -7.75 4.74 16.82
C SER A 28 -8.46 6.07 16.60
N VAL A 29 -9.17 6.53 17.64
CA VAL A 29 -9.80 7.86 17.62
C VAL A 29 -8.74 8.96 17.59
N GLU A 30 -7.58 8.73 18.19
CA GLU A 30 -6.45 9.66 18.19
C GLU A 30 -5.93 9.89 16.77
N GLN A 31 -5.78 8.83 15.97
CA GLN A 31 -5.38 8.94 14.56
C GLN A 31 -6.40 9.76 13.76
N PHE A 32 -7.70 9.48 13.93
CA PHE A 32 -8.75 10.27 13.28
C PHE A 32 -8.71 11.74 13.70
N CYS A 33 -8.43 12.01 14.98
CA CYS A 33 -8.38 13.37 15.52
C CYS A 33 -7.24 14.22 14.96
N GLN A 34 -6.16 13.59 14.47
CA GLN A 34 -5.05 14.28 13.81
C GLN A 34 -5.42 14.82 12.42
N LEU A 35 -6.45 14.25 11.77
CA LEU A 35 -6.89 14.71 10.45
C LEU A 35 -7.45 16.13 10.52
N PRO A 36 -7.22 17.00 9.51
CA PRO A 36 -7.73 18.37 9.47
C PRO A 36 -9.21 18.41 9.05
N MET A 37 -10.05 17.70 9.80
CA MET A 37 -11.49 17.62 9.59
C MET A 37 -12.13 19.00 9.69
N ARG A 38 -13.14 19.22 8.85
CA ARG A 38 -13.95 20.44 8.86
C ARG A 38 -15.41 20.09 9.02
N ASP A 39 -16.13 20.94 9.71
CA ASP A 39 -17.59 20.87 9.72
C ASP A 39 -18.14 21.05 8.29
N ARG A 40 -19.05 20.16 7.88
CA ARG A 40 -19.54 20.06 6.51
C ARG A 40 -20.33 21.29 6.10
N ARG A 41 -21.05 21.93 7.04
CA ARG A 41 -21.92 23.08 6.77
C ARG A 41 -21.13 24.39 6.81
N SER A 42 -20.50 24.67 7.95
CA SER A 42 -19.77 25.92 8.20
C SER A 42 -18.38 25.96 7.57
N LYS A 43 -17.83 24.82 7.15
CA LYS A 43 -16.46 24.67 6.61
C LYS A 43 -15.36 25.09 7.59
N ARG A 44 -15.69 25.34 8.86
CA ARG A 44 -14.73 25.66 9.92
C ARG A 44 -13.98 24.41 10.36
N SER A 45 -12.77 24.58 10.89
CA SER A 45 -12.01 23.48 11.48
C SER A 45 -12.81 22.83 12.61
N ALA A 46 -12.90 21.50 12.59
CA ALA A 46 -13.57 20.75 13.64
C ALA A 46 -12.74 20.75 14.92
N THR A 47 -13.38 20.91 16.08
CA THR A 47 -12.74 20.77 17.38
C THR A 47 -12.36 19.32 17.65
N LEU A 48 -11.44 19.10 18.59
CA LEU A 48 -11.07 17.75 19.01
C LEU A 48 -12.27 16.94 19.52
N GLN A 49 -13.18 17.59 20.25
CA GLN A 49 -14.37 16.97 20.79
C GLN A 49 -15.33 16.53 19.66
N GLN A 50 -15.58 17.39 18.67
CA GLN A 50 -16.41 17.04 17.51
C GLN A 50 -15.86 15.82 16.75
N LYS A 51 -14.54 15.74 16.57
CA LYS A 51 -13.90 14.58 15.92
C LYS A 51 -14.08 13.29 16.75
N ARG A 52 -13.89 13.36 18.07
CA ARG A 52 -14.10 12.20 18.96
C ARG A 52 -15.54 11.71 18.93
N ASP A 53 -16.49 12.62 18.96
CA ASP A 53 -17.91 12.29 18.98
C ASP A 53 -18.37 11.70 17.65
N GLU A 54 -17.92 12.25 16.51
CA GLU A 54 -18.21 11.66 15.20
C GLU A 54 -17.61 10.26 15.08
N TYR A 55 -16.37 10.06 15.51
CA TYR A 55 -15.73 8.75 15.50
C TYR A 55 -16.52 7.71 16.31
N ARG A 56 -16.93 8.06 17.53
CA ARG A 56 -17.74 7.18 18.38
C ARG A 56 -19.11 6.90 17.78
N ASN A 57 -19.77 7.92 17.22
CA ASN A 57 -21.07 7.77 16.58
C ASN A 57 -21.01 6.78 15.41
N ILE A 58 -20.01 6.91 14.52
CA ILE A 58 -19.83 6.00 13.38
C ILE A 58 -19.41 4.61 13.82
N LYS A 59 -18.51 4.49 14.80
CA LYS A 59 -18.10 3.19 15.36
C LYS A 59 -19.27 2.44 16.02
N GLY A 60 -20.29 3.16 16.49
CA GLY A 60 -21.52 2.58 17.03
C GLY A 60 -22.59 2.20 15.99
N LYS A 61 -22.37 2.44 14.69
CA LYS A 61 -23.31 2.05 13.62
C LYS A 61 -23.11 0.59 13.21
N PRO A 62 -24.13 -0.08 12.64
CA PRO A 62 -23.94 -1.39 12.05
C PRO A 62 -22.97 -1.32 10.85
N SER A 63 -22.20 -2.39 10.66
CA SER A 63 -21.30 -2.57 9.51
C SER A 63 -22.03 -3.21 8.31
N GLY A 64 -21.35 -3.33 7.17
CA GLY A 64 -21.88 -3.98 5.96
C GLY A 64 -22.67 -3.06 5.03
N TYR A 65 -22.77 -1.77 5.35
CA TYR A 65 -23.40 -0.77 4.47
C TYR A 65 -22.37 -0.10 3.56
N LYS A 66 -22.84 0.45 2.43
CA LYS A 66 -21.99 1.26 1.55
C LYS A 66 -21.56 2.55 2.26
N ALA A 67 -20.37 3.06 1.94
CA ALA A 67 -19.84 4.29 2.50
C ALA A 67 -20.82 5.48 2.45
N SER A 68 -21.59 5.63 1.36
CA SER A 68 -22.59 6.69 1.21
C SER A 68 -23.73 6.63 2.24
N TRP A 69 -24.07 5.44 2.75
CA TRP A 69 -25.10 5.29 3.79
C TRP A 69 -24.68 5.96 5.10
N TYR A 70 -23.38 5.92 5.43
CA TYR A 70 -22.84 6.56 6.64
C TYR A 70 -22.84 8.10 6.56
N ALA A 71 -22.97 8.68 5.35
CA ALA A 71 -22.93 10.12 5.15
C ALA A 71 -24.00 10.87 5.95
N GLN A 72 -25.15 10.23 6.22
CA GLN A 72 -26.25 10.79 7.00
C GLN A 72 -25.95 10.90 8.51
N TYR A 73 -24.93 10.19 8.99
CA TYR A 73 -24.52 10.18 10.41
C TYR A 73 -23.24 10.97 10.64
N THR A 74 -22.76 11.70 9.63
CA THR A 74 -21.53 12.49 9.69
C THR A 74 -21.82 13.95 9.43
N GLU A 75 -21.24 14.81 10.25
CA GLU A 75 -21.26 16.26 10.13
C GLU A 75 -19.88 16.80 9.72
N LEU A 76 -18.81 16.01 9.84
CA LEU A 76 -17.48 16.42 9.41
C LEU A 76 -17.12 15.88 8.03
N THR A 77 -16.13 16.52 7.42
CA THR A 77 -15.53 16.11 6.17
C THR A 77 -14.03 16.38 6.15
N LEU A 78 -13.27 15.44 5.60
CA LEU A 78 -11.86 15.61 5.30
C LEU A 78 -11.73 16.45 4.02
N PRO A 79 -11.00 17.58 4.02
CA PRO A 79 -10.78 18.33 2.79
C PRO A 79 -10.08 17.47 1.72
N PRO A 80 -10.48 17.50 0.43
CA PRO A 80 -9.87 16.67 -0.61
C PRO A 80 -8.35 16.86 -0.72
N LYS A 81 -7.87 18.11 -0.59
CA LYS A 81 -6.42 18.41 -0.58
C LYS A 81 -5.70 17.76 0.60
N ALA A 82 -6.35 17.68 1.76
CA ALA A 82 -5.79 17.02 2.94
C ALA A 82 -5.77 15.50 2.78
N SER A 83 -6.82 14.90 2.23
CA SER A 83 -6.87 13.47 1.89
C SER A 83 -5.72 13.07 0.96
N LYS A 84 -5.50 13.82 -0.13
CA LYS A 84 -4.36 13.61 -1.04
C LYS A 84 -3.02 13.78 -0.36
N LYS A 85 -2.87 14.80 0.50
CA LYS A 85 -1.63 15.00 1.27
C LYS A 85 -1.36 13.81 2.20
N TYR A 86 -2.39 13.35 2.90
CA TYR A 86 -2.30 12.19 3.79
C TYR A 86 -1.94 10.91 3.01
N LEU A 87 -2.50 10.69 1.81
CA LEU A 87 -2.09 9.58 0.94
C LEU A 87 -0.59 9.62 0.64
N VAL A 88 -0.08 10.79 0.26
CA VAL A 88 1.35 10.96 -0.06
C VAL A 88 2.23 10.70 1.16
N GLU A 89 1.81 11.15 2.34
CA GLU A 89 2.53 10.89 3.60
C GLU A 89 2.55 9.40 3.93
N GLN A 90 1.41 8.71 3.84
CA GLN A 90 1.33 7.26 4.04
C GLN A 90 2.18 6.47 3.05
N ILE A 91 2.18 6.83 1.76
CA ILE A 91 3.05 6.19 0.76
C ILE A 91 4.53 6.37 1.11
N LYS A 92 4.93 7.57 1.56
CA LYS A 92 6.31 7.84 1.99
C LYS A 92 6.71 7.02 3.20
N GLU A 93 5.83 6.91 4.20
CA GLU A 93 6.06 6.05 5.37
C GLU A 93 6.23 4.59 4.95
N PHE A 94 5.33 4.06 4.11
CA PHE A 94 5.45 2.69 3.62
C PHE A 94 6.74 2.47 2.84
N GLU A 95 7.13 3.41 1.98
CA GLU A 95 8.39 3.37 1.24
C GLU A 95 9.60 3.32 2.18
N GLN A 96 9.63 4.16 3.22
CA GLN A 96 10.70 4.14 4.23
C GLN A 96 10.77 2.80 4.97
N TYR A 97 9.63 2.24 5.37
CA TYR A 97 9.57 0.91 5.98
C TYR A 97 10.07 -0.18 5.03
N LEU A 98 9.68 -0.13 3.75
CA LEU A 98 10.11 -1.09 2.73
C LEU A 98 11.62 -1.00 2.48
N ILE A 99 12.19 0.21 2.43
CA ILE A 99 13.64 0.43 2.33
C ILE A 99 14.36 -0.22 3.51
N HIS A 100 13.95 0.12 4.74
CA HIS A 100 14.60 -0.39 5.94
C HIS A 100 14.50 -1.90 6.08
N PHE A 101 13.34 -2.47 5.74
CA PHE A 101 13.10 -3.89 5.88
C PHE A 101 13.88 -4.72 4.85
N LEU A 102 13.86 -4.31 3.58
CA LEU A 102 14.58 -5.02 2.52
C LEU A 102 16.11 -4.94 2.72
N ALA A 103 16.61 -3.84 3.29
CA ALA A 103 18.02 -3.70 3.65
C ALA A 103 18.49 -4.70 4.74
N LYS A 104 17.56 -5.26 5.52
CA LYS A 104 17.85 -6.25 6.57
C LYS A 104 17.78 -7.70 6.09
N GLN A 105 17.36 -7.94 4.85
CA GLN A 105 17.28 -9.29 4.29
C GLN A 105 18.67 -9.83 3.94
N GLU A 106 18.78 -11.15 3.78
CA GLU A 106 20.03 -11.86 3.51
C GLU A 106 20.82 -11.29 2.31
N THR A 107 22.14 -11.54 2.34
CA THR A 107 23.12 -11.15 1.32
C THR A 107 22.64 -11.53 -0.09
N GLY A 108 22.51 -10.54 -0.97
CA GLY A 108 21.98 -10.71 -2.34
C GLY A 108 20.61 -10.09 -2.59
N SER A 109 19.94 -9.58 -1.54
CA SER A 109 18.68 -8.85 -1.69
C SER A 109 18.88 -7.50 -2.39
N ILE A 110 18.03 -7.21 -3.38
CA ILE A 110 18.02 -5.92 -4.08
C ILE A 110 17.43 -4.81 -3.17
N PRO A 111 18.10 -3.67 -2.99
CA PRO A 111 17.54 -2.52 -2.27
C PRO A 111 16.23 -2.06 -2.89
N TYR A 112 15.28 -1.61 -2.06
CA TYR A 112 13.98 -1.12 -2.54
C TYR A 112 14.12 -0.08 -3.66
N GLN A 113 15.08 0.84 -3.54
CA GLN A 113 15.33 1.91 -4.50
C GLN A 113 15.70 1.39 -5.90
N LEU A 114 16.31 0.21 -5.98
CA LEU A 114 16.72 -0.42 -7.23
C LEU A 114 15.64 -1.35 -7.82
N LEU A 115 14.53 -1.56 -7.11
CA LEU A 115 13.42 -2.34 -7.65
C LEU A 115 12.82 -1.68 -8.90
N PRO A 116 12.39 -2.48 -9.90
CA PRO A 116 11.59 -1.98 -11.01
C PRO A 116 10.35 -1.24 -10.51
N THR A 117 9.96 -0.16 -11.20
CA THR A 117 8.77 0.63 -10.85
C THR A 117 7.50 -0.22 -10.67
N PRO A 118 7.21 -1.24 -11.52
CA PRO A 118 6.03 -2.08 -11.29
C PRO A 118 6.09 -2.86 -9.97
N ALA A 119 7.26 -3.36 -9.55
CA ALA A 119 7.42 -4.04 -8.26
C ALA A 119 7.22 -3.10 -7.08
N LYS A 120 7.74 -1.85 -7.17
CA LYS A 120 7.49 -0.81 -6.15
C LYS A 120 6.00 -0.53 -5.99
N ILE A 121 5.28 -0.36 -7.11
CA ILE A 121 3.83 -0.13 -7.10
C ILE A 121 3.09 -1.34 -6.48
N ALA A 122 3.49 -2.57 -6.83
CA ALA A 122 2.89 -3.78 -6.27
C ALA A 122 3.08 -3.86 -4.74
N LEU A 123 4.30 -3.60 -4.26
CA LEU A 123 4.62 -3.58 -2.83
C LEU A 123 3.86 -2.49 -2.08
N LEU A 124 3.74 -1.28 -2.65
CA LEU A 124 2.98 -0.19 -2.05
C LEU A 124 1.47 -0.51 -2.00
N ASP A 125 0.89 -1.12 -3.04
CA ASP A 125 -0.51 -1.57 -3.01
C ASP A 125 -0.74 -2.65 -1.93
N MET A 126 0.20 -3.59 -1.79
CA MET A 126 0.14 -4.61 -0.74
C MET A 126 0.31 -4.02 0.65
N ALA A 127 1.28 -3.13 0.84
CA ALA A 127 1.49 -2.42 2.11
C ALA A 127 0.28 -1.57 2.49
N TYR A 128 -0.37 -0.92 1.52
CA TYR A 128 -1.61 -0.17 1.77
C TYR A 128 -2.76 -1.05 2.26
N ASN A 129 -2.90 -2.26 1.70
CA ASN A 129 -3.96 -3.17 2.09
C ASN A 129 -3.69 -3.93 3.41
N LEU A 130 -2.43 -4.31 3.65
CA LEU A 130 -2.07 -5.20 4.75
C LEU A 130 -1.45 -4.47 5.95
N GLY A 131 -0.87 -3.30 5.72
CA GLY A 131 0.20 -2.73 6.54
C GLY A 131 1.55 -3.38 6.24
N THR A 132 2.63 -2.62 6.43
CA THR A 132 4.01 -3.08 6.15
C THR A 132 4.40 -4.27 7.02
N SER A 133 4.14 -4.24 8.33
CA SER A 133 4.47 -5.36 9.23
C SER A 133 3.80 -6.68 8.81
N LYS A 134 2.51 -6.64 8.51
CA LYS A 134 1.77 -7.85 8.09
C LYS A 134 2.20 -8.34 6.71
N LEU A 135 2.52 -7.44 5.78
CA LEU A 135 3.09 -7.81 4.48
C LEU A 135 4.32 -8.71 4.67
N PHE A 136 5.25 -8.31 5.53
CA PHE A 136 6.48 -9.10 5.72
C PHE A 136 6.25 -10.41 6.50
N LEU A 137 5.42 -10.38 7.54
CA LEU A 137 5.16 -11.56 8.36
C LEU A 137 4.34 -12.63 7.62
N ALA A 138 3.34 -12.21 6.83
CA ALA A 138 2.41 -13.12 6.17
C ALA A 138 2.86 -13.53 4.76
N PHE A 139 3.82 -12.82 4.14
CA PHE A 139 4.28 -13.10 2.78
C PHE A 139 5.80 -13.34 2.66
N PRO A 140 6.41 -14.21 3.50
CA PRO A 140 7.86 -14.42 3.46
C PRO A 140 8.35 -14.94 2.10
N ASN A 141 7.57 -15.78 1.42
CA ASN A 141 7.92 -16.31 0.09
C ASN A 141 7.93 -15.24 -1.00
N LEU A 142 6.99 -14.28 -0.94
CA LEU A 142 6.97 -13.14 -1.83
C LEU A 142 8.23 -12.29 -1.64
N ILE A 143 8.58 -12.00 -0.39
CA ILE A 143 9.78 -11.20 -0.07
C ILE A 143 11.03 -11.90 -0.58
N LYS A 144 11.16 -13.21 -0.35
CA LYS A 144 12.26 -14.02 -0.87
C LYS A 144 12.34 -13.97 -2.40
N ALA A 145 11.20 -14.08 -3.09
CA ALA A 145 11.13 -14.01 -4.55
C ALA A 145 11.55 -12.62 -5.06
N ILE A 146 11.10 -11.54 -4.42
CA ILE A 146 11.48 -10.16 -4.77
C ILE A 146 12.98 -9.93 -4.56
N SER A 147 13.52 -10.37 -3.42
CA SER A 147 14.96 -10.29 -3.13
C SER A 147 15.79 -11.02 -4.20
N ALA A 148 15.34 -12.19 -4.65
CA ALA A 148 15.96 -12.96 -5.73
C ALA A 148 15.64 -12.45 -7.15
N GLN A 149 14.82 -11.38 -7.28
CA GLN A 149 14.29 -10.88 -8.55
C GLN A 149 13.55 -11.96 -9.38
N ASP A 150 13.00 -12.98 -8.71
CA ASP A 150 12.13 -13.99 -9.30
C ASP A 150 10.71 -13.43 -9.41
N TRP A 151 10.51 -12.61 -10.45
CA TRP A 151 9.26 -11.91 -10.68
C TRP A 151 8.08 -12.83 -11.01
N TYR A 152 8.36 -14.00 -11.59
CA TYR A 152 7.31 -15.00 -11.85
C TYR A 152 6.82 -15.58 -10.53
N ARG A 153 7.74 -16.00 -9.65
CA ARG A 153 7.36 -16.50 -8.32
C ARG A 153 6.67 -15.41 -7.49
N ALA A 154 7.17 -14.17 -7.52
CA ALA A 154 6.53 -13.05 -6.85
C ALA A 154 5.08 -12.85 -7.31
N SER A 155 4.81 -13.03 -8.61
CA SER A 155 3.46 -12.93 -9.17
C SER A 155 2.49 -14.02 -8.66
N THR A 156 3.00 -15.19 -8.29
CA THR A 156 2.19 -16.28 -7.73
C THR A 156 2.01 -16.18 -6.22
N GLU A 157 2.96 -15.55 -5.53
CA GLU A 157 2.98 -15.42 -4.05
C GLU A 157 2.28 -14.14 -3.55
N CYS A 158 1.84 -13.23 -4.43
CA CYS A 158 1.28 -11.94 -4.02
C CYS A 158 -0.24 -11.94 -3.75
N SER A 159 -0.90 -13.10 -3.80
CA SER A 159 -2.35 -13.20 -3.65
C SER A 159 -2.79 -12.99 -2.20
N ARG A 160 -3.75 -12.09 -1.98
CA ARG A 160 -4.27 -11.73 -0.65
C ARG A 160 -5.72 -12.19 -0.49
N LEU A 161 -6.08 -12.56 0.74
CA LEU A 161 -7.46 -12.83 1.13
C LEU A 161 -8.23 -11.51 1.34
N HIS A 162 -9.57 -11.59 1.27
CA HIS A 162 -10.50 -10.49 1.58
C HIS A 162 -10.33 -9.22 0.71
N ILE A 163 -9.80 -9.37 -0.51
CA ILE A 163 -9.81 -8.33 -1.54
C ILE A 163 -10.37 -8.88 -2.85
N SER A 164 -10.74 -7.99 -3.77
CA SER A 164 -11.31 -8.42 -5.05
C SER A 164 -10.30 -9.22 -5.88
N PRO A 165 -10.75 -10.28 -6.60
CA PRO A 165 -9.89 -11.04 -7.51
C PRO A 165 -9.20 -10.15 -8.55
N ALA A 166 -9.88 -9.11 -9.05
CA ALA A 166 -9.31 -8.14 -9.98
C ALA A 166 -8.14 -7.35 -9.38
N ARG A 167 -8.14 -7.04 -8.08
CA ARG A 167 -7.01 -6.37 -7.42
C ARG A 167 -5.82 -7.32 -7.27
N ASN A 168 -6.06 -8.60 -6.92
CA ASN A 168 -5.01 -9.61 -6.92
C ASN A 168 -4.38 -9.79 -8.31
N GLU A 169 -5.20 -9.90 -9.36
CA GLU A 169 -4.70 -10.04 -10.73
C GLU A 169 -3.91 -8.80 -11.17
N ALA A 170 -4.36 -7.59 -10.82
CA ALA A 170 -3.62 -6.37 -11.12
C ALA A 170 -2.22 -6.36 -10.48
N THR A 171 -2.10 -6.78 -9.21
CA THR A 171 -0.81 -6.88 -8.50
C THR A 171 0.09 -7.97 -9.11
N LYS A 172 -0.47 -9.14 -9.44
CA LYS A 172 0.24 -10.19 -10.16
C LYS A 172 0.80 -9.69 -11.49
N MET A 173 -0.01 -8.97 -12.27
CA MET A 173 0.41 -8.39 -13.54
C MET A 173 1.51 -7.34 -13.39
N LEU A 174 1.59 -6.62 -12.27
CA LEU A 174 2.72 -5.72 -11.99
C LEU A 174 4.03 -6.50 -11.82
N PHE A 175 4.03 -7.61 -11.07
CA PHE A 175 5.21 -8.46 -10.97
C PHE A 175 5.58 -9.09 -12.32
N LEU A 176 4.61 -9.58 -13.10
CA LEU A 176 4.89 -10.11 -14.45
C LEU A 176 5.47 -9.07 -15.41
N LYS A 177 5.13 -7.78 -15.26
CA LYS A 177 5.77 -6.70 -16.02
C LYS A 177 7.26 -6.55 -15.69
N CYS A 178 7.68 -6.91 -14.48
CA CYS A 178 9.10 -6.90 -14.08
C CYS A 178 9.93 -7.95 -14.83
N CYS A 179 9.33 -8.99 -15.41
CA CYS A 179 10.06 -9.96 -16.24
C CYS A 179 10.75 -9.31 -17.45
N LYS A 180 10.28 -8.12 -17.89
CA LYS A 180 10.92 -7.32 -18.94
C LYS A 180 12.15 -6.54 -18.45
N TYR A 181 12.36 -6.44 -17.14
CA TYR A 181 13.46 -5.73 -16.49
C TYR A 181 14.68 -6.65 -16.25
N LYS A 182 14.85 -7.73 -17.02
CA LYS A 182 15.96 -8.67 -16.82
C LYS A 182 17.33 -7.99 -16.90
N ARG A 183 18.16 -8.30 -15.88
CA ARG A 183 19.62 -8.47 -15.92
C ARG A 183 20.51 -7.23 -16.11
N TYR A 184 20.58 -6.35 -15.11
CA TYR A 184 21.78 -5.49 -14.96
C TYR A 184 22.93 -6.14 -14.17
N GLN A 185 22.73 -7.32 -13.56
CA GLN A 185 23.76 -7.96 -12.73
C GLN A 185 24.39 -9.24 -13.31
N LEU A 186 23.83 -9.84 -14.36
CA LEU A 186 24.42 -11.03 -15.01
C LEU A 186 25.13 -10.70 -16.32
N THR A 187 24.82 -9.56 -16.95
CA THR A 187 25.45 -9.15 -18.21
C THR A 187 26.94 -8.86 -18.03
N TRP A 188 27.37 -8.24 -16.93
CA TRP A 188 28.79 -7.95 -16.73
C TRP A 188 29.63 -9.23 -16.59
N LEU A 189 29.18 -10.21 -15.81
CA LEU A 189 29.88 -11.47 -15.57
C LEU A 189 29.82 -12.36 -16.82
N GLU A 190 28.66 -12.47 -17.48
CA GLU A 190 28.53 -13.18 -18.75
C GLU A 190 29.38 -12.53 -19.86
N THR A 191 29.47 -11.19 -19.89
CA THR A 191 30.33 -10.44 -20.82
C THR A 191 31.80 -10.61 -20.49
N LEU A 192 32.17 -10.61 -19.20
CA LEU A 192 33.53 -10.86 -18.72
C LEU A 192 33.98 -12.28 -19.05
N VAL A 193 33.15 -13.29 -18.77
CA VAL A 193 33.40 -14.70 -19.11
C VAL A 193 33.52 -14.90 -20.62
N LYS A 194 32.67 -14.23 -21.43
CA LYS A 194 32.81 -14.25 -22.90
C LYS A 194 34.10 -13.60 -23.38
N LYS A 195 34.51 -12.48 -22.78
CA LYS A 195 35.78 -11.80 -23.11
C LYS A 195 36.99 -12.67 -22.74
N LEU A 196 36.96 -13.31 -21.56
CA LEU A 196 38.04 -14.19 -21.10
C LEU A 196 38.15 -15.46 -21.97
N LYS A 197 37.03 -16.09 -22.35
CA LYS A 197 37.06 -17.22 -23.31
C LYS A 197 37.67 -16.82 -24.65
N ARG A 198 37.26 -15.69 -25.23
CA ARG A 198 37.84 -15.19 -26.50
C ARG A 198 39.33 -14.89 -26.43
N TRP A 199 39.87 -14.58 -25.25
CA TRP A 199 41.30 -14.33 -25.05
C TRP A 199 42.11 -15.62 -24.87
N LEU A 200 41.48 -16.68 -24.35
CA LEU A 200 42.09 -18.01 -24.20
C LEU A 200 42.06 -18.82 -25.51
N ASP A 201 41.16 -18.47 -26.44
CA ASP A 201 41.01 -19.13 -27.75
C ASP A 201 41.84 -18.44 -28.87
N THR A 202 42.73 -17.50 -28.53
CA THR A 202 43.73 -16.84 -29.42
C THR A 202 45.13 -17.08 -28.91
#